data_AF-A0A2S1JXC6-F1
#
_entry.id   AF-A0A2S1JXC6-F1
#
_cell.length_a   1.000
_cell.length_b   1.000
_cell.length_c   1.000
_cell.angle_alpha   90.00
_cell.angle_beta   90.00
_cell.angle_gamma   90.00
#
_symmetry.space_group_name_H-M   'P 1'
#
loop_
_entity.id
_entity.type
_entity.pdbx_description
1 polymer ?
#
loop_
_entity_poly.entity_id
_entity_poly.type
_entity_poly.pdbx_seq_one_letter_code
_entity_poly.pdbx_strand_id
1 'polypeptide(L)' 'MSGPDLRFNQDKGEIRCLRRELEEEINWLQRHFEALSNAVDANDIALRRTYNSMLFSRRALLGRMPR' A
#
# COMPACT_ATOMS: atom_id res chain seq x y z
N MET A 1 -15.62 -14.28 -33.07
CA MET A 1 -16.15 -14.22 -31.69
C MET A 1 -14.97 -13.94 -30.75
N SER A 2 -14.66 -12.68 -30.47
CA SER A 2 -13.61 -12.31 -29.51
C SER A 2 -14.24 -12.16 -28.13
N GLY A 3 -13.90 -13.08 -27.24
CA GLY A 3 -14.63 -13.30 -25.99
C GLY A 3 -14.31 -12.30 -24.86
N PRO A 4 -15.25 -12.11 -23.91
CA PRO A 4 -15.06 -11.32 -22.69
C PRO A 4 -13.97 -11.87 -21.75
N ASP A 5 -13.53 -13.12 -21.93
CA ASP A 5 -12.55 -13.79 -21.07
C ASP A 5 -11.15 -13.17 -21.06
N LEU A 6 -10.72 -12.55 -22.17
CA LEU A 6 -9.38 -11.96 -22.25
C LEU A 6 -9.25 -10.70 -21.39
N ARG A 7 -10.29 -9.84 -21.43
CA ARG A 7 -10.33 -8.62 -20.61
C ARG A 7 -10.40 -8.96 -19.13
N PHE A 8 -11.24 -9.93 -18.77
CA PHE A 8 -11.40 -10.37 -17.39
C PHE A 8 -10.10 -10.95 -16.79
N ASN A 9 -9.31 -11.67 -17.60
CA ASN A 9 -8.01 -12.20 -17.17
C ASN A 9 -6.92 -11.13 -17.08
N GLN A 10 -6.96 -10.12 -17.96
CA GLN A 10 -6.08 -8.96 -17.90
C GLN A 10 -6.36 -8.12 -16.65
N ASP A 11 -7.62 -7.83 -16.36
CA ASP A 11 -8.05 -7.10 -15.16
C ASP A 11 -7.65 -7.84 -13.88
N LYS A 12 -7.81 -9.17 -13.83
CA LYS A 12 -7.33 -9.98 -12.70
C LYS A 12 -5.80 -9.94 -12.54
N GLY A 13 -5.06 -9.90 -13.64
CA GLY A 13 -3.61 -9.76 -13.62
C GLY A 13 -3.18 -8.41 -13.06
N GLU A 14 -3.80 -7.34 -13.54
CA GLU A 14 -3.55 -5.97 -13.11
C GLU A 14 -3.89 -5.78 -11.62
N ILE A 15 -5.03 -6.30 -11.16
CA ILE A 15 -5.42 -6.24 -9.74
C ILE A 15 -4.39 -6.95 -8.85
N ARG A 16 -3.84 -8.09 -9.28
CA ARG A 16 -2.78 -8.80 -8.52
C ARG A 16 -1.48 -8.00 -8.50
N CYS A 17 -1.09 -7.37 -9.61
CA CYS A 17 0.09 -6.51 -9.67
C CYS A 17 -0.06 -5.31 -8.73
N LEU A 18 -1.16 -4.58 -8.83
CA LEU A 18 -1.47 -3.43 -7.98
C LEU A 18 -1.54 -3.83 -6.50
N ARG A 19 -2.08 -5.02 -6.18
CA ARG A 19 -2.09 -5.55 -4.82
C ARG A 19 -0.66 -5.74 -4.29
N ARG A 20 0.21 -6.36 -5.10
CA ARG A 20 1.61 -6.60 -4.71
C ARG A 20 2.38 -5.30 -4.50
N GLU A 21 2.23 -4.35 -5.40
CA GLU A 21 2.84 -3.02 -5.28
C GLU A 21 2.39 -2.31 -4.00
N LEU A 22 1.08 -2.37 -3.70
CA LEU A 22 0.55 -1.79 -2.47
C LEU A 22 1.09 -2.47 -1.20
N GLU A 23 1.26 -3.79 -1.22
CA GLU A 23 1.89 -4.54 -0.12
C GLU A 23 3.37 -4.16 0.06
N GLU A 24 4.12 -3.99 -1.03
CA GLU A 24 5.50 -3.51 -1.02
C GLU A 24 5.60 -2.09 -0.42
N GLU A 25 4.70 -1.17 -0.82
CA GLU A 25 4.63 0.18 -0.25
C GLU A 25 4.29 0.18 1.25
N ILE A 26 3.33 -0.64 1.68
CA ILE A 26 2.98 -0.79 3.10
C ILE A 26 4.18 -1.27 3.90
N ASN A 27 4.89 -2.29 3.40
CA ASN A 27 6.09 -2.81 4.06
C ASN A 27 7.20 -1.75 4.15
N TRP A 28 7.41 -0.99 3.08
CA TRP A 28 8.38 0.12 3.08
C TRP A 28 8.01 1.17 4.11
N LEU A 29 6.76 1.66 4.12
CA LEU A 29 6.28 2.67 5.06
C LEU A 29 6.38 2.19 6.51
N GLN A 30 6.08 0.92 6.76
CA GLN A 30 6.10 0.37 8.11
C GLN A 30 7.52 0.34 8.68
N ARG A 31 8.51 -0.09 7.89
CA ARG A 31 9.92 -0.04 8.30
C ARG A 31 10.39 1.38 8.60
N HIS A 32 10.00 2.36 7.78
CA HIS A 32 10.37 3.76 8.00
C HIS A 32 9.67 4.38 9.20
N PHE A 33 8.40 4.02 9.44
CA PHE A 33 7.67 4.42 10.64
C PHE A 33 8.33 3.88 11.91
N GLU A 34 8.75 2.60 11.91
CA GLU A 34 9.42 1.95 13.03
C GLU A 34 10.81 2.55 13.29
N ALA A 35 11.55 2.90 12.23
CA ALA A 35 12.85 3.58 12.33
C ALA A 35 12.75 4.95 13.03
N LEU A 36 11.62 5.66 12.88
CA LEU A 36 11.36 6.95 13.52
C LEU A 36 10.76 6.82 14.94
N SER A 37 10.65 5.61 15.51
CA SER A 37 9.95 5.40 16.79
C SER A 37 10.55 6.16 17.97
N ASN A 38 11.87 6.35 17.97
CA ASN A 38 12.64 7.06 19.01
C ASN A 38 13.03 8.49 18.59
N ALA A 39 12.42 9.02 17.54
CA ALA A 39 12.75 10.35 17.07
C ALA A 39 12.36 11.43 18.10
N VAL A 40 13.27 12.37 18.32
CA VAL A 40 13.11 13.50 19.23
C VAL A 40 12.98 14.84 18.49
N ASP A 41 13.39 14.89 17.21
CA ASP A 41 13.24 16.07 16.37
C ASP A 41 11.77 16.27 15.94
N ALA A 42 11.34 17.52 15.90
CA ALA A 42 9.97 17.88 15.54
C ALA A 42 9.60 17.45 14.12
N ASN A 43 10.55 17.50 13.17
CA ASN A 43 10.29 17.10 11.79
C ASN A 43 10.11 15.59 11.68
N ASP A 44 10.94 14.81 12.38
CA ASP A 44 10.82 13.36 12.40
C ASP A 44 9.51 12.90 13.05
N ILE A 45 9.05 13.59 14.10
CA ILE A 45 7.73 13.34 14.71
C ILE A 45 6.60 13.63 13.71
N ALA A 46 6.68 14.75 12.98
CA ALA A 46 5.70 15.10 11.95
C ALA A 46 5.71 14.08 10.78
N LEU A 47 6.89 13.64 10.35
CA LEU A 47 7.08 12.63 9.33
C LEU A 47 6.51 11.28 9.77
N ARG A 48 6.76 10.86 11.02
CA ARG A 48 6.19 9.64 11.59
C ARG A 48 4.66 9.67 11.62
N ARG A 49 4.05 10.80 11.98
CA ARG A 49 2.57 10.98 11.92
C ARG A 49 2.05 10.87 10.49
N THR A 50 2.79 11.42 9.53
CA THR A 50 2.48 11.33 8.10
C THR A 50 2.52 9.88 7.62
N TYR A 51 3.58 9.13 7.94
CA TYR A 51 3.68 7.71 7.62
C TYR A 51 2.58 6.87 8.26
N ASN A 52 2.18 7.17 9.50
CA ASN A 52 1.05 6.49 10.14
C ASN A 52 -0.26 6.68 9.37
N SER A 53 -0.53 7.91 8.92
CA SER A 53 -1.72 8.23 8.13
C SER A 53 -1.69 7.51 6.77
N MET A 54 -0.53 7.51 6.11
CA MET A 54 -0.29 6.79 4.85
C MET A 54 -0.49 5.28 4.99
N LEU A 55 0.00 4.67 6.08
CA LEU A 55 -0.19 3.26 6.38
C LEU A 55 -1.68 2.92 6.57
N PHE A 56 -2.41 3.75 7.31
CA PHE A 56 -3.85 3.57 7.52
C PHE A 56 -4.61 3.55 6.20
N SER A 57 -4.41 4.56 5.34
CA SER A 57 -5.11 4.66 4.06
C SER A 57 -4.78 3.48 3.12
N ARG A 58 -3.52 3.05 3.06
CA ARG A 58 -3.09 1.94 2.20
C ARG A 58 -3.60 0.60 2.67
N ARG A 59 -3.57 0.32 3.98
CA ARG A 59 -4.17 -0.91 4.54
C ARG A 59 -5.67 -0.98 4.28
N ALA A 60 -6.37 0.15 4.39
CA ALA A 60 -7.79 0.22 4.04
C ALA A 60 -8.04 -0.05 2.56
N LEU A 61 -7.19 0.47 1.65
CA LEU A 61 -7.26 0.17 0.23
C LEU A 61 -7.00 -1.31 -0.05
N LEU A 62 -5.93 -1.88 0.50
CA LEU A 62 -5.56 -3.29 0.33
C LEU A 62 -6.67 -4.24 0.78
N GLY A 63 -7.36 -3.91 1.88
CA GLY A 63 -8.49 -4.68 2.39
C GLY A 63 -9.73 -4.64 1.50
N ARG A 64 -9.85 -3.64 0.62
CA ARG A 64 -10.96 -3.50 -0.34
C ARG A 64 -10.64 -4.11 -1.71
N MET A 65 -9.36 -4.39 -1.99
CA MET A 65 -8.99 -5.02 -3.26
C MET A 65 -9.55 -6.47 -3.32
N PRO A 66 -9.96 -6.94 -4.51
CA PRO A 66 -10.33 -8.34 -4.71
C PRO A 66 -9.17 -9.29 -4.42
N ARG A 67 -9.48 -10.50 -3.92
CA ARG A 67 -8.49 -11.57 -3.68
C ARG A 67 -8.28 -12.39 -4.94
#